data_AF-A0A953AL99-F1
#
_entry.id   AF-A0A953AL99-F1
#
_cell.length_a   1.000
_cell.length_b   1.000
_cell.length_c   1.000
_cell.angle_alpha   90.00
_cell.angle_beta   90.00
_cell.angle_gamma   90.00
#
_symmetry.space_group_name_H-M   'P 1'
#
loop_
_entity.id
_entity.type
_entity.pdbx_description
1 polymer ?
#
loop_
_entity_poly.entity_id
_entity_poly.type
_entity_poly.pdbx_seq_one_letter_code
_entity_poly.pdbx_strand_id
1 'polypeptide(L)'
;MLSVPAGVEARVVDGDQTLWLRAAPGRVVVVLGLRGEPYLRFSSRGVEVNTRAPTFFLNRARPRPQPPPAGADRRAPPRWKRIAAGRATSWHEDRIHALALGAHPAGDAYLGHWLVPLLVDGRRAAVRGELRHVAPPSLLWLWPVALALACVPALLRLREAGWDQHALWALAPLALGAATAGRLGRELYGRPTVSAGQLALAATTCAVAAALAALFLRRAWRTLAAVAIGIAGLYQGLALLAT
;
A
#
# COMPACT_ATOMS: atom_id res chain seq x y z
N MET A 1 -19.87 -6.62 1.54
CA MET A 1 -19.15 -7.92 1.42
C MET A 1 -18.61 -8.07 -0.01
N LEU A 2 -17.44 -8.70 -0.20
CA LEU A 2 -16.83 -8.86 -1.54
C LEU A 2 -17.30 -10.15 -2.21
N SER A 3 -17.78 -10.07 -3.44
CA SER A 3 -18.21 -11.19 -4.28
C SER A 3 -17.32 -11.30 -5.52
N VAL A 4 -16.81 -12.50 -5.79
CA VAL A 4 -15.83 -12.76 -6.85
C VAL A 4 -16.27 -13.97 -7.67
N PRO A 5 -16.13 -13.97 -9.02
CA PRO A 5 -16.53 -15.12 -9.83
C PRO A 5 -15.56 -16.30 -9.67
N ALA A 6 -16.03 -17.50 -10.01
CA ALA A 6 -15.22 -18.71 -9.97
C ALA A 6 -13.95 -18.59 -10.83
N GLY A 7 -12.82 -19.09 -10.31
CA GLY A 7 -11.52 -19.01 -10.99
C GLY A 7 -10.83 -17.65 -10.89
N VAL A 8 -11.37 -16.73 -10.08
CA VAL A 8 -10.79 -15.43 -9.78
C VAL A 8 -10.70 -15.26 -8.27
N GLU A 9 -9.59 -14.72 -7.81
CA GLU A 9 -9.47 -14.17 -6.46
C GLU A 9 -9.25 -12.66 -6.58
N ALA A 10 -9.92 -11.88 -5.74
CA ALA A 10 -9.77 -10.43 -5.72
C ALA A 10 -9.76 -9.93 -4.27
N ARG A 11 -9.02 -8.84 -4.03
CA ARG A 11 -9.01 -8.12 -2.76
C ARG A 11 -8.83 -6.64 -3.02
N VAL A 12 -9.56 -5.80 -2.29
CA VAL A 12 -9.24 -4.38 -2.21
C VAL A 12 -8.06 -4.22 -1.25
N VAL A 13 -7.08 -3.43 -1.66
CA VAL A 13 -5.83 -3.15 -0.94
C VAL A 13 -5.69 -1.63 -0.86
N ASP A 14 -5.01 -1.12 0.17
CA ASP A 14 -4.77 0.32 0.34
C ASP A 14 -6.07 1.14 0.35
N GLY A 15 -7.07 0.66 1.12
CA GLY A 15 -8.34 1.36 1.33
C GLY A 15 -9.29 1.25 0.15
N ASP A 16 -9.48 2.34 -0.57
CA ASP A 16 -10.39 2.52 -1.71
C ASP A 16 -9.65 2.67 -3.05
N GLN A 17 -8.31 2.60 -3.03
CA GLN A 17 -7.50 3.00 -4.18
C GLN A 17 -7.06 1.83 -5.05
N THR A 18 -6.77 0.66 -4.48
CA THR A 18 -6.08 -0.41 -5.20
C THR A 18 -6.91 -1.70 -5.21
N LEU A 19 -7.07 -2.30 -6.38
CA LEU A 19 -7.62 -3.65 -6.49
C LEU A 19 -6.50 -4.63 -6.86
N TRP A 20 -6.37 -5.70 -6.08
CA TRP A 20 -5.54 -6.85 -6.40
C TRP A 20 -6.41 -7.97 -6.96
N LEU A 21 -5.92 -8.64 -8.00
CA LEU A 21 -6.58 -9.79 -8.61
C LEU A 21 -5.57 -10.89 -8.92
N ARG A 22 -5.99 -12.15 -8.75
CA ARG A 22 -5.31 -13.35 -9.21
C ARG A 22 -6.24 -14.23 -10.02
N ALA A 23 -5.78 -14.68 -11.19
CA ALA A 23 -6.46 -15.68 -11.99
C ALA A 23 -6.01 -17.10 -11.59
N ALA A 24 -6.96 -18.02 -11.50
CA ALA A 24 -6.68 -19.44 -11.31
C ALA A 24 -5.87 -20.01 -12.49
N PRO A 25 -5.07 -21.06 -12.27
CA PRO A 25 -4.40 -21.78 -13.35
C PRO A 25 -5.37 -22.20 -14.46
N GLY A 26 -4.94 -22.12 -15.72
CA GLY A 26 -5.75 -22.52 -16.88
C GLY A 26 -6.87 -21.54 -17.29
N ARG A 27 -7.10 -20.46 -16.53
CA ARG A 27 -8.11 -19.44 -16.84
C ARG A 27 -7.49 -18.25 -17.56
N VAL A 28 -8.26 -17.66 -18.47
CA VAL A 28 -7.98 -16.35 -19.06
C VAL A 28 -8.98 -15.35 -18.51
N VAL A 29 -8.48 -14.35 -17.79
CA VAL A 29 -9.31 -13.30 -17.19
C VAL A 29 -8.96 -11.97 -17.84
N VAL A 30 -9.95 -11.28 -18.39
CA VAL A 30 -9.79 -9.92 -18.92
C VAL A 30 -10.57 -8.96 -18.04
N VAL A 31 -9.88 -7.98 -17.45
CA VAL A 31 -10.52 -6.87 -16.73
C VAL A 31 -10.97 -5.84 -17.76
N LEU A 32 -12.23 -5.42 -17.66
CA LEU A 32 -12.76 -4.35 -18.48
C LEU A 32 -12.58 -3.00 -17.79
N GLY A 33 -12.08 -2.05 -18.57
CA GLY A 33 -11.82 -0.68 -18.16
C GLY A 33 -13.10 0.13 -17.94
N LEU A 34 -12.90 1.41 -17.63
CA LEU A 34 -13.94 2.39 -17.30
C LEU A 34 -14.96 2.59 -18.44
N ARG A 35 -14.57 2.33 -19.70
CA ARG A 35 -15.43 2.43 -20.88
C ARG A 35 -15.78 1.06 -21.48
N GLY A 36 -15.56 -0.01 -20.72
CA GLY A 36 -15.83 -1.39 -21.12
C GLY A 36 -14.77 -2.00 -22.06
N GLU A 37 -13.65 -1.31 -22.30
CA GLU A 37 -12.56 -1.80 -23.12
C GLU A 37 -11.72 -2.87 -22.40
N PRO A 38 -11.07 -3.81 -23.13
CA PRO A 38 -10.08 -4.69 -22.52
C PRO A 38 -8.92 -3.88 -21.93
N TYR A 39 -8.68 -4.01 -20.62
CA TYR A 39 -7.66 -3.23 -19.91
C TYR A 39 -6.49 -4.11 -19.43
N LEU A 40 -6.76 -5.11 -18.59
CA LEU A 40 -5.77 -6.09 -18.14
C LEU A 40 -6.15 -7.47 -18.63
N ARG A 41 -5.15 -8.29 -18.97
CA ARG A 41 -5.32 -9.70 -19.34
C ARG A 41 -4.41 -10.57 -18.49
N PHE A 42 -5.01 -11.55 -17.83
CA PHE A 42 -4.34 -12.56 -17.02
C PHE A 42 -4.41 -13.89 -17.78
N SER A 43 -3.27 -14.55 -17.94
CA SER A 43 -3.18 -15.86 -18.60
C SER A 43 -1.98 -16.66 -18.08
N SER A 44 -1.75 -17.84 -18.64
CA SER A 44 -0.54 -18.64 -18.39
C SER A 44 0.77 -17.92 -18.78
N ARG A 45 0.71 -16.90 -19.65
CA ARG A 45 1.88 -16.11 -20.09
C ARG A 45 2.24 -14.95 -19.15
N GLY A 46 1.42 -14.73 -18.13
CA GLY A 46 1.56 -13.63 -17.18
C GLY A 46 0.38 -12.65 -17.24
N VAL A 47 0.61 -11.45 -16.70
CA VAL A 47 -0.33 -10.33 -16.77
C VAL A 47 0.15 -9.32 -17.80
N GLU A 48 -0.77 -8.90 -18.67
CA GLU A 48 -0.54 -7.92 -19.72
C GLU A 48 -1.52 -6.75 -19.58
N VAL A 49 -1.06 -5.55 -19.91
CA VAL A 49 -1.88 -4.33 -19.96
C VAL A 49 -2.07 -3.88 -21.40
N ASN A 50 -3.27 -3.43 -21.74
CA ASN A 50 -3.58 -2.84 -23.04
C ASN A 50 -3.16 -1.37 -23.05
N THR A 51 -2.09 -1.03 -23.77
CA THR A 51 -1.58 0.36 -23.85
C THR A 51 -2.41 1.27 -24.74
N ARG A 52 -3.43 0.75 -25.44
CA ARG A 52 -4.43 1.52 -26.19
C ARG A 52 -5.73 1.75 -25.43
N ALA A 53 -5.91 1.12 -24.26
CA ALA A 53 -7.11 1.34 -23.45
C ALA A 53 -7.08 2.77 -22.86
N PRO A 54 -8.15 3.57 -22.99
CA PRO A 54 -8.25 4.84 -22.26
C PRO A 54 -8.00 4.69 -20.76
N THR A 55 -8.49 3.60 -20.15
CA THR A 55 -8.27 3.27 -18.73
C THR A 55 -6.79 3.14 -18.36
N PHE A 56 -5.91 2.76 -19.28
CA PHE A 56 -4.47 2.69 -19.01
C PHE A 56 -3.87 4.06 -18.63
N PHE A 57 -4.40 5.14 -19.19
CA PHE A 57 -3.93 6.50 -18.91
C PHE A 57 -4.62 7.09 -17.67
N LEU A 58 -5.88 6.74 -17.44
CA LEU A 58 -6.68 7.20 -16.30
C LEU A 58 -6.19 6.56 -14.99
N ASN A 59 -5.96 5.24 -14.98
CA ASN A 59 -5.49 4.50 -13.80
C ASN A 59 -3.97 4.63 -13.54
N ARG A 60 -3.26 5.53 -14.22
CA ARG A 60 -1.82 5.75 -13.97
C ARG A 60 -1.63 6.50 -12.64
N ALA A 61 -0.59 6.13 -11.90
CA ALA A 61 -0.31 6.68 -10.57
C ALA A 61 -0.35 8.21 -10.54
N ARG A 62 -1.08 8.74 -9.56
CA ARG A 62 -1.15 10.18 -9.22
C ARG A 62 0.24 10.70 -8.82
N PRO A 63 0.53 12.00 -9.02
CA PRO A 63 -0.41 13.13 -9.11
C PRO A 63 -0.83 13.57 -10.52
N ARG A 64 -0.34 12.95 -11.60
CA ARG A 64 -0.62 13.42 -12.97
C ARG A 64 -1.35 12.35 -13.79
N PRO A 65 -2.68 12.20 -13.64
CA PRO A 65 -3.48 11.48 -14.63
C PRO A 65 -3.22 12.12 -16.00
N GLN A 66 -2.84 11.31 -16.97
CA GLN A 66 -2.58 11.79 -18.33
C GLN A 66 -3.88 11.68 -19.12
N PRO A 67 -4.34 12.75 -19.80
CA PRO A 67 -5.45 12.59 -20.73
C PRO A 67 -5.07 11.53 -21.76
N PRO A 68 -5.97 10.59 -22.10
CA PRO A 68 -5.67 9.58 -23.11
C PRO A 68 -5.32 10.28 -24.44
N PRO A 69 -4.21 9.90 -25.10
CA PRO A 69 -3.88 10.45 -26.41
C PRO A 69 -4.94 10.03 -27.44
N ALA A 70 -5.00 10.70 -28.59
CA ALA A 70 -6.00 10.41 -29.63
C ALA A 70 -6.01 8.93 -30.10
N GLY A 71 -4.87 8.24 -30.01
CA GLY A 71 -4.75 6.81 -30.33
C GLY A 71 -5.21 5.84 -29.24
N ALA A 72 -5.60 6.34 -28.06
CA ALA A 72 -6.21 5.54 -27.00
C ALA A 72 -7.72 5.47 -27.22
N ASP A 73 -8.16 4.42 -27.90
CA ASP A 73 -9.55 4.19 -28.26
C ASP A 73 -10.05 2.88 -27.63
N ARG A 74 -11.22 2.95 -27.00
CA ARG A 74 -11.93 1.80 -26.42
C ARG A 74 -12.26 0.72 -27.45
N ARG A 75 -12.37 1.08 -28.74
CA ARG A 75 -12.69 0.20 -29.85
C ARG A 75 -11.46 -0.31 -30.60
N ALA A 76 -10.29 0.28 -30.35
CA ALA A 76 -9.07 -0.15 -31.03
C ALA A 76 -8.68 -1.58 -30.61
N PRO A 77 -8.14 -2.39 -31.54
CA PRO A 77 -7.57 -3.69 -31.19
C PRO A 77 -6.52 -3.54 -30.06
N PRO A 78 -6.61 -4.34 -28.98
CA PRO A 78 -5.72 -4.22 -27.84
C PRO A 78 -4.25 -4.35 -28.21
N ARG A 79 -3.40 -3.49 -27.64
CA ARG A 79 -1.95 -3.60 -27.72
C ARG A 79 -1.42 -4.07 -26.36
N TRP A 80 -1.27 -5.38 -26.22
CA TRP A 80 -0.82 -6.00 -24.98
C TRP A 80 0.67 -5.75 -24.72
N LYS A 81 0.99 -5.29 -23.51
CA LYS A 81 2.34 -5.21 -22.97
C LYS A 81 2.39 -5.99 -21.67
N ARG A 82 3.28 -6.97 -21.56
CA ARG A 82 3.45 -7.75 -20.33
C ARG A 82 3.98 -6.86 -19.20
N ILE A 83 3.36 -6.97 -18.02
CA ILE A 83 3.71 -6.23 -16.80
C ILE A 83 4.10 -7.15 -15.63
N ALA A 84 3.68 -8.42 -15.67
CA ALA A 84 4.07 -9.41 -14.68
C ALA A 84 4.20 -10.79 -15.32
N ALA A 85 5.14 -11.61 -14.84
CA ALA A 85 5.28 -13.00 -15.27
C ALA A 85 4.28 -13.95 -14.58
N GLY A 86 3.81 -13.59 -13.38
CA GLY A 86 2.81 -14.36 -12.63
C GLY A 86 1.38 -14.11 -13.08
N ARG A 87 0.41 -14.73 -12.38
CA ARG A 87 -1.05 -14.59 -12.66
C ARG A 87 -1.77 -13.62 -11.73
N ALA A 88 -1.01 -12.73 -11.08
CA ALA A 88 -1.54 -11.76 -10.13
C ALA A 88 -0.94 -10.38 -10.38
N THR A 89 -1.75 -9.34 -10.20
CA THR A 89 -1.29 -7.96 -10.20
C THR A 89 -2.27 -7.09 -9.41
N SER A 90 -1.82 -5.88 -9.09
CA SER A 90 -2.64 -4.83 -8.50
C SER A 90 -2.61 -3.58 -9.37
N TRP A 91 -3.71 -2.84 -9.41
CA TRP A 91 -3.81 -1.57 -10.13
C TRP A 91 -4.67 -0.58 -9.35
N HIS A 92 -4.47 0.72 -9.62
CA HIS A 92 -5.35 1.76 -9.10
C HIS A 92 -6.73 1.63 -9.74
N GLU A 93 -7.78 1.48 -8.94
CA GLU A 93 -9.15 1.26 -9.41
C GLU A 93 -10.00 2.50 -9.19
N ASP A 94 -9.99 3.40 -10.18
CA ASP A 94 -10.69 4.68 -10.15
C ASP A 94 -12.20 4.56 -9.84
N ARG A 95 -12.86 3.44 -10.18
CA ARG A 95 -14.29 3.25 -9.85
C ARG A 95 -14.56 3.23 -8.35
N ILE A 96 -13.67 2.61 -7.57
CA ILE A 96 -13.81 2.51 -6.12
C ILE A 96 -13.43 3.85 -5.50
N HIS A 97 -12.31 4.43 -5.93
CA HIS A 97 -11.83 5.70 -5.40
C HIS A 97 -12.76 6.89 -5.71
N ALA A 98 -13.35 6.94 -6.90
CA ALA A 98 -14.32 7.97 -7.27
C ALA A 98 -15.59 7.90 -6.40
N LEU A 99 -16.02 6.70 -6.00
CA LEU A 99 -17.15 6.51 -5.08
C LEU A 99 -16.83 7.09 -3.70
N ALA A 100 -15.60 6.89 -3.21
CA ALA A 100 -15.14 7.47 -1.95
C ALA A 100 -15.11 9.00 -1.98
N LEU A 101 -14.52 9.58 -3.03
CA LEU A 101 -14.42 11.03 -3.21
C LEU A 101 -15.78 11.72 -3.34
N GLY A 102 -16.77 11.06 -3.96
CA GLY A 102 -18.10 11.65 -4.14
C GLY A 102 -18.90 11.80 -2.84
N ALA A 103 -18.65 10.95 -1.84
CA ALA A 103 -19.58 10.76 -0.74
C ALA A 103 -19.40 11.72 0.46
N HIS A 104 -18.23 12.34 0.63
CA HIS A 104 -17.89 13.25 1.75
C HIS A 104 -18.56 12.94 3.12
N PRO A 105 -18.46 11.70 3.63
CA PRO A 105 -19.18 11.28 4.83
C PRO A 105 -18.61 11.88 6.11
N ALA A 106 -19.49 12.18 7.08
CA ALA A 106 -19.10 12.46 8.45
C ALA A 106 -19.18 11.17 9.28
N GLY A 107 -18.03 10.66 9.73
CA GLY A 107 -17.98 9.44 10.55
C GLY A 107 -18.29 8.15 9.78
N ASP A 108 -18.54 7.05 10.48
CA ASP A 108 -18.80 5.76 9.85
C ASP A 108 -20.04 5.80 8.94
N ALA A 109 -19.87 5.48 7.66
CA ALA A 109 -20.94 5.59 6.67
C ALA A 109 -20.85 4.55 5.57
N TYR A 110 -22.01 4.09 5.08
CA TYR A 110 -22.09 3.23 3.90
C TYR A 110 -22.14 4.10 2.63
N LEU A 111 -21.20 3.88 1.69
CA LEU A 111 -21.04 4.72 0.50
C LEU A 111 -21.63 4.10 -0.78
N GLY A 112 -21.98 2.82 -0.75
CA GLY A 112 -22.64 2.14 -1.87
C GLY A 112 -21.94 0.88 -2.35
N HIS A 113 -22.47 0.33 -3.45
CA HIS A 113 -21.89 -0.80 -4.16
C HIS A 113 -21.00 -0.35 -5.30
N TRP A 114 -20.00 -1.16 -5.62
CA TRP A 114 -19.15 -0.99 -6.80
C TRP A 114 -19.02 -2.30 -7.55
N LEU A 115 -18.73 -2.20 -8.85
CA LEU A 115 -18.46 -3.36 -9.69
C LEU A 115 -17.27 -3.13 -10.64
N VAL A 116 -16.51 -4.20 -10.84
CA VAL A 116 -15.45 -4.28 -11.84
C VAL A 116 -15.82 -5.41 -12.81
N PRO A 117 -16.23 -5.11 -14.05
CA PRO A 117 -16.62 -6.10 -15.03
C PRO A 117 -15.39 -6.85 -15.56
N LEU A 118 -15.58 -8.15 -15.74
CA LEU A 118 -14.58 -9.10 -16.19
C LEU A 118 -15.11 -9.91 -17.37
N LEU A 119 -14.19 -10.48 -18.15
CA LEU A 119 -14.44 -11.65 -18.98
C LEU A 119 -13.59 -12.81 -18.44
N VAL A 120 -14.23 -13.88 -18.00
CA VAL A 120 -13.55 -15.13 -17.57
C VAL A 120 -13.78 -16.15 -18.68
N ASP A 121 -12.71 -16.52 -19.37
CA ASP A 121 -12.74 -17.39 -20.56
C ASP A 121 -13.76 -16.91 -21.61
N GLY A 122 -13.83 -15.59 -21.80
CA GLY A 122 -14.77 -14.92 -22.73
C GLY A 122 -16.19 -14.72 -22.20
N ARG A 123 -16.55 -15.29 -21.05
CA ARG A 123 -17.88 -15.12 -20.43
C ARG A 123 -17.92 -13.92 -19.50
N ARG A 124 -18.99 -13.13 -19.57
CA ARG A 124 -19.17 -11.96 -18.71
C ARG A 124 -19.28 -12.36 -17.24
N ALA A 125 -18.49 -11.71 -16.41
CA ALA A 125 -18.52 -11.83 -14.95
C ALA A 125 -18.20 -10.45 -14.33
N ALA A 126 -18.18 -10.36 -13.00
CA ALA A 126 -17.75 -9.13 -12.32
C ALA A 126 -17.29 -9.42 -10.89
N VAL A 127 -16.29 -8.67 -10.44
CA VAL A 127 -16.01 -8.49 -9.01
C VAL A 127 -16.97 -7.42 -8.50
N ARG A 128 -17.65 -7.70 -7.38
CA ARG A 128 -18.58 -6.77 -6.75
C ARG A 128 -18.20 -6.58 -5.29
N GLY A 129 -18.41 -5.38 -4.79
CA GLY A 129 -18.18 -5.10 -3.38
C GLY A 129 -19.03 -3.95 -2.89
N GLU A 130 -18.80 -3.64 -1.63
CA GLU A 130 -19.40 -2.54 -0.91
C GLU A 130 -18.29 -1.64 -0.39
N LEU A 131 -18.54 -0.35 -0.37
CA LEU A 131 -17.64 0.62 0.22
C LEU A 131 -18.29 1.21 1.48
N ARG A 132 -17.52 1.24 2.55
CA ARG A 132 -17.87 1.91 3.81
C ARG A 132 -16.74 2.86 4.16
N HIS A 133 -17.08 4.08 4.54
CA HIS A 133 -16.18 4.96 5.23
C HIS A 133 -16.09 4.54 6.69
N VAL A 134 -14.86 4.51 7.19
CA VAL A 134 -14.56 4.32 8.60
C VAL A 134 -13.92 5.61 9.06
N ALA A 135 -14.47 6.18 10.13
CA ALA A 135 -13.97 7.41 10.71
C ALA A 135 -12.47 7.26 11.03
N PRO A 136 -11.67 8.32 10.84
CA PRO A 136 -10.30 8.30 11.29
C PRO A 136 -10.26 7.99 12.79
N PRO A 137 -9.24 7.26 13.27
CA PRO A 137 -9.10 7.01 14.69
C PRO A 137 -9.07 8.33 15.45
N SER A 138 -9.73 8.36 16.62
CA SER A 138 -9.75 9.57 17.45
C SER A 138 -8.33 10.07 17.75
N LEU A 139 -8.15 11.38 17.90
CA LEU A 139 -6.84 11.96 18.29
C LEU A 139 -6.34 11.38 19.63
N LEU A 140 -7.24 10.87 20.48
CA LEU A 140 -6.89 10.16 21.70
C LEU A 140 -6.07 8.89 21.44
N TRP A 141 -6.16 8.29 20.25
CA TRP A 141 -5.29 7.20 19.82
C TRP A 141 -3.81 7.60 19.73
N LEU A 142 -3.50 8.90 19.60
CA LEU A 142 -2.14 9.42 19.64
C LEU A 142 -1.58 9.53 21.06
N TRP A 143 -2.27 9.00 22.08
CA TRP A 143 -1.79 9.00 23.46
C TRP A 143 -0.35 8.45 23.64
N PRO A 144 0.16 7.46 22.87
CA PRO A 144 1.55 7.03 23.02
C PRO A 144 2.53 8.13 22.58
N VAL A 145 2.17 8.93 21.56
CA VAL A 145 2.95 10.08 21.11
C VAL A 145 2.89 11.20 22.14
N ALA A 146 1.69 11.51 22.66
CA ALA A 146 1.52 12.50 23.72
C ALA A 146 2.29 12.12 24.99
N LEU A 147 2.26 10.84 25.39
CA LEU A 147 3.03 10.30 26.50
C LEU A 147 4.53 10.39 26.23
N ALA A 148 4.99 10.02 25.03
CA ALA A 148 6.40 10.14 24.66
C ALA A 148 6.87 11.60 24.72
N LEU A 149 6.08 12.55 24.22
CA LEU A 149 6.38 13.99 24.29
C LEU A 149 6.36 14.51 25.73
N ALA A 150 5.40 14.08 26.56
CA ALA A 150 5.33 14.44 27.98
C ALA A 150 6.52 13.90 28.78
N CYS A 151 7.09 12.76 28.37
CA CYS A 151 8.31 12.19 28.95
C CYS A 151 9.60 12.94 28.52
N VAL A 152 9.58 13.75 27.46
CA VAL A 152 10.77 14.50 27.00
C VAL A 152 11.34 15.42 28.09
N PRO A 153 10.58 16.30 28.76
CA PRO A 153 11.13 17.14 29.84
C PRO A 153 11.61 16.34 31.06
N ALA A 154 10.99 15.19 31.35
CA ALA A 154 11.49 14.28 32.39
C ALA A 154 12.84 13.68 31.99
N LEU A 155 13.01 13.25 30.73
CA LEU A 155 14.29 12.79 30.17
C LEU A 155 15.34 13.91 30.13
N LEU A 156 14.95 15.15 29.83
CA LEU A 156 15.86 16.30 29.85
C LEU A 156 16.31 16.70 31.27
N ARG A 157 15.53 16.38 32.31
CA ARG A 157 15.92 16.55 33.72
C ARG A 157 16.73 15.37 34.25
N LEU A 158 16.46 14.16 33.77
CA LEU A 158 17.24 12.97 34.08
C LEU A 158 18.66 13.03 33.51
N ARG A 159 18.87 13.78 32.40
CA ARG A 159 19.91 14.82 32.25
C ARG A 159 21.19 14.66 33.07
N GLU A 160 20.98 15.02 34.33
CA GLU A 160 21.95 15.32 35.35
C GLU A 160 22.19 14.14 36.31
N ALA A 161 21.35 13.12 36.27
CA ALA A 161 21.50 11.88 37.03
C ALA A 161 22.18 10.83 36.13
N GLY A 162 23.33 10.27 36.55
CA GLY A 162 24.13 9.30 35.76
C GLY A 162 23.44 8.00 35.29
N TRP A 163 22.14 7.88 35.54
CA TRP A 163 21.22 6.84 35.07
C TRP A 163 20.70 7.09 33.64
N ASP A 164 20.92 8.30 33.11
CA ASP A 164 20.35 8.81 31.85
C ASP A 164 20.76 8.02 30.60
N GLN A 165 21.98 7.52 30.60
CA GLN A 165 22.51 6.76 29.47
C GLN A 165 21.75 5.44 29.27
N HIS A 166 21.33 4.76 30.34
CA HIS A 166 20.71 3.44 30.26
C HIS A 166 19.27 3.49 29.72
N ALA A 167 18.49 4.51 30.08
CA ALA A 167 17.13 4.70 29.60
C ALA A 167 17.09 5.07 28.11
N LEU A 168 17.96 6.00 27.68
CA LEU A 168 18.15 6.33 26.27
C LEU A 168 18.63 5.12 25.45
N TRP A 169 19.40 4.20 26.05
CA TRP A 169 19.86 2.98 25.39
C TRP A 169 18.76 1.95 25.13
N ALA A 170 17.73 1.90 25.96
CA ALA A 170 16.60 0.99 25.76
C ALA A 170 15.61 1.52 24.71
N LEU A 171 15.39 2.85 24.67
CA LEU A 171 14.36 3.47 23.83
C LEU A 171 14.69 3.49 22.34
N ALA A 172 15.96 3.70 21.97
CA ALA A 172 16.38 3.74 20.56
C ALA A 172 16.11 2.44 19.78
N PRO A 173 16.54 1.24 20.25
CA PRO A 173 16.23 -0.01 19.55
C PRO A 173 14.74 -0.36 19.56
N LEU A 174 14.00 0.02 20.62
CA LEU A 174 12.54 -0.14 20.67
C LEU A 174 11.85 0.70 19.60
N ALA A 175 12.23 1.98 19.45
CA ALA A 175 11.68 2.85 18.42
C ALA A 175 12.00 2.34 17.00
N LEU A 176 13.24 1.87 16.77
CA LEU A 176 13.64 1.26 15.50
C LEU A 176 12.83 0.00 15.19
N GLY A 177 12.65 -0.86 16.20
CA GLY A 177 11.86 -2.09 16.09
C GLY A 177 10.39 -1.80 15.78
N ALA A 178 9.77 -0.85 16.49
CA ALA A 178 8.40 -0.43 16.28
C ALA A 178 8.19 0.18 14.88
N ALA A 179 9.09 1.06 14.43
CA ALA A 179 9.03 1.65 13.09
C ALA A 179 9.16 0.58 11.99
N THR A 180 10.14 -0.33 12.14
CA THR A 180 10.35 -1.44 11.21
C THR A 180 9.14 -2.36 11.16
N ALA A 181 8.57 -2.72 12.31
CA ALA A 181 7.36 -3.54 12.40
C ALA A 181 6.16 -2.84 11.74
N GLY A 182 5.96 -1.54 11.97
CA GLY A 182 4.90 -0.76 11.34
C GLY A 182 5.03 -0.71 9.81
N ARG A 183 6.25 -0.49 9.30
CA ARG A 183 6.54 -0.50 7.86
C ARG A 183 6.30 -1.87 7.23
N LEU A 184 6.82 -2.94 7.84
CA LEU A 184 6.59 -4.32 7.37
C LEU A 184 5.11 -4.67 7.42
N GLY A 185 4.43 -4.28 8.51
CA GLY A 185 2.99 -4.38 8.66
C GLY A 185 2.29 -3.78 7.44
N ARG A 186 2.52 -2.51 7.11
CA ARG A 186 1.92 -1.86 5.95
C ARG A 186 2.24 -2.56 4.61
N GLU A 187 3.49 -2.92 4.37
CA GLU A 187 3.89 -3.56 3.10
C GLU A 187 3.25 -4.95 2.90
N LEU A 188 2.96 -5.64 3.98
CA LEU A 188 2.42 -7.00 3.97
C LEU A 188 0.90 -7.03 4.22
N TYR A 189 0.34 -5.98 4.83
CA TYR A 189 -1.05 -5.94 5.26
C TYR A 189 -1.99 -5.97 4.06
N GLY A 190 -2.94 -6.90 4.11
CA GLY A 190 -3.99 -7.04 3.09
C GLY A 190 -3.52 -7.59 1.73
N ARG A 191 -2.21 -7.76 1.49
CA ARG A 191 -1.65 -8.23 0.22
C ARG A 191 -1.47 -9.75 0.21
N PRO A 192 -2.27 -10.50 -0.56
CA PRO A 192 -2.22 -11.96 -0.57
C PRO A 192 -1.03 -12.55 -1.35
N THR A 193 -0.27 -11.71 -2.07
CA THR A 193 1.00 -12.10 -2.70
C THR A 193 2.05 -11.03 -2.44
N VAL A 194 3.25 -11.45 -2.02
CA VAL A 194 4.40 -10.56 -1.83
C VAL A 194 5.25 -10.59 -3.10
N SER A 195 5.48 -9.44 -3.73
CA SER A 195 6.35 -9.35 -4.90
C SER A 195 7.84 -9.39 -4.51
N ALA A 196 8.72 -9.76 -5.44
CA ALA A 196 10.17 -9.76 -5.21
C ALA A 196 10.69 -8.36 -4.80
N GLY A 197 10.12 -7.29 -5.36
CA GLY A 197 10.47 -5.92 -4.97
C GLY A 197 10.09 -5.60 -3.52
N GLN A 198 8.95 -6.09 -3.04
CA GLN A 198 8.55 -5.92 -1.64
C GLN A 198 9.43 -6.73 -0.69
N LEU A 199 9.80 -7.96 -1.07
CA LEU A 199 10.76 -8.75 -0.31
C LEU A 199 12.14 -8.06 -0.25
N ALA A 200 12.61 -7.52 -1.38
CA ALA A 200 13.86 -6.76 -1.43
C ALA A 200 13.80 -5.51 -0.55
N LEU A 201 12.66 -4.79 -0.56
CA LEU A 201 12.45 -3.62 0.29
C LEU A 201 12.41 -3.99 1.78
N ALA A 202 11.72 -5.07 2.14
CA ALA A 202 11.68 -5.60 3.50
C ALA A 202 13.08 -6.03 3.97
N ALA A 203 13.80 -6.80 3.15
CA ALA A 203 15.17 -7.24 3.45
C ALA A 203 16.12 -6.05 3.64
N THR A 204 16.04 -5.04 2.75
CA THR A 204 16.84 -3.81 2.87
C THR A 204 16.52 -3.06 4.16
N THR A 205 15.22 -2.95 4.51
CA THR A 205 14.79 -2.29 5.76
C THR A 205 15.36 -3.02 6.97
N CYS A 206 15.28 -4.35 7.02
CA CYS A 206 15.85 -5.16 8.09
C CYS A 206 17.38 -5.03 8.17
N ALA A 207 18.07 -5.02 7.03
CA ALA A 207 19.53 -4.88 6.97
C ALA A 207 20.01 -3.53 7.50
N VAL A 208 19.33 -2.44 7.11
CA VAL A 208 19.63 -1.08 7.63
C VAL A 208 19.36 -1.02 9.14
N ALA A 209 18.24 -1.57 9.60
CA ALA A 209 17.93 -1.61 11.04
C ALA A 209 18.99 -2.41 11.83
N ALA A 210 19.43 -3.56 11.31
CA ALA A 210 20.49 -4.36 11.92
C ALA A 210 21.84 -3.63 11.95
N ALA A 211 22.20 -2.92 10.87
CA ALA A 211 23.43 -2.12 10.82
C ALA A 211 23.41 -0.97 11.84
N LEU A 212 22.28 -0.26 11.94
CA LEU A 212 22.09 0.79 12.95
C LEU A 212 22.15 0.24 14.37
N ALA A 213 21.53 -0.91 14.63
CA ALA A 213 21.60 -1.60 15.92
C ALA A 213 23.04 -2.04 16.24
N ALA A 214 23.78 -2.59 15.29
CA ALA A 214 25.17 -2.99 15.47
C ALA A 214 26.09 -1.79 15.76
N LEU A 215 25.90 -0.66 15.06
CA LEU A 215 26.61 0.59 15.35
C LEU A 215 26.26 1.12 16.74
N PHE A 216 25.00 0.98 17.16
CA PHE A 216 24.53 1.36 18.49
C PHE A 216 25.18 0.52 19.61
N LEU A 217 25.50 -0.75 19.37
CA LEU A 217 26.21 -1.57 20.36
C LEU A 217 27.65 -1.06 20.62
N ARG A 218 28.27 -0.41 19.63
CA ARG A 218 29.64 0.13 19.74
C ARG A 218 29.67 1.45 20.50
N ARG A 219 30.30 1.46 21.68
CA ARG A 219 30.34 2.61 22.60
C ARG A 219 30.71 3.94 21.93
N ALA A 220 31.68 3.94 21.00
CA ALA A 220 32.15 5.14 20.30
C ALA A 220 31.16 5.72 19.27
N TRP A 221 30.19 4.93 18.78
CA TRP A 221 29.27 5.32 17.70
C TRP A 221 27.82 5.46 18.17
N ARG A 222 27.56 5.28 19.47
CA ARG A 222 26.22 5.28 20.08
C ARG A 222 25.41 6.54 19.80
N THR A 223 26.02 7.71 19.98
CA THR A 223 25.35 9.01 19.77
C THR A 223 24.95 9.21 18.32
N LEU A 224 25.86 8.92 17.39
CA LEU A 224 25.60 8.98 15.95
C LEU A 224 24.52 7.98 15.53
N ALA A 225 24.56 6.75 16.02
CA ALA A 225 23.56 5.73 15.75
C ALA A 225 22.18 6.12 16.31
N ALA A 226 22.11 6.71 17.52
CA ALA A 226 20.86 7.19 18.11
C ALA A 226 20.20 8.27 17.24
N VAL A 227 20.99 9.25 16.76
CA VAL A 227 20.52 10.30 15.85
C VAL A 227 20.03 9.70 14.53
N ALA A 228 20.80 8.78 13.95
CA ALA A 228 20.43 8.11 12.71
C ALA A 228 19.12 7.29 12.84
N ILE A 229 18.94 6.59 13.97
CA ILE A 229 17.70 5.88 14.30
C ILE A 229 16.53 6.86 14.45
N GLY A 230 16.73 7.99 15.12
CA GLY A 230 15.70 9.03 15.27
C GLY A 230 15.26 9.60 13.92
N ILE A 231 16.20 9.92 13.04
CA ILE A 231 15.90 10.40 11.67
C ILE A 231 15.18 9.31 10.87
N ALA A 232 15.64 8.06 10.93
CA ALA A 232 15.00 6.95 10.23
C ALA A 232 13.57 6.70 10.72
N GLY A 233 13.35 6.76 12.04
CA GLY A 233 12.03 6.67 12.66
C GLY A 233 11.10 7.80 12.22
N LEU A 234 11.58 9.05 12.23
CA LEU A 234 10.83 10.22 11.77
C LEU A 234 10.45 10.09 10.29
N TYR A 235 11.40 9.72 9.43
CA TYR A 235 11.14 9.50 8.01
C TYR A 235 10.10 8.41 7.79
N GLN A 236 10.21 7.28 8.49
CA GLN A 236 9.21 6.21 8.39
C GLN A 236 7.84 6.68 8.87
N GLY A 237 7.76 7.43 9.97
CA GLY A 237 6.52 8.03 10.45
C GLY A 237 5.89 9.00 9.44
N LEU A 238 6.67 9.90 8.84
CA LEU A 238 6.17 10.83 7.82
C LEU A 238 5.74 10.10 6.53
N ALA A 239 6.45 9.05 6.13
CA ALA A 239 6.09 8.23 4.97
C ALA A 239 4.78 7.45 5.17
N LEU A 240 4.32 7.26 6.42
CA LEU A 240 3.00 6.71 6.74
C LEU A 240 1.89 7.75 6.64
N LEU A 241 2.19 9.06 6.75
CA LEU A 241 1.21 10.15 6.71
C LEU A 241 0.99 10.71 5.30
N ALA A 242 1.96 10.58 4.40
CA ALA A 242 1.97 11.23 3.08
C ALA A 242 1.22 10.46 1.96
N THR A 243 0.44 9.45 2.29
CA THR A 243 -0.28 8.58 1.34
C THR A 243 -1.72 8.39 1.76
#